data_AF-A0A2N3FHZ2-F1
#
_entry.id   AF-A0A2N3FHZ2-F1
#
_cell.length_a   1.000
_cell.length_b   1.000
_cell.length_c   1.000
_cell.angle_alpha   90.00
_cell.angle_beta   90.00
_cell.angle_gamma   90.00
#
_symmetry.space_group_name_H-M   'P 1'
#
loop_
_entity.id
_entity.type
_entity.pdbx_description
1 polymer ?
#
loop_
_entity_poly.entity_id
_entity_poly.type
_entity_poly.pdbx_seq_one_letter_code
_entity_poly.pdbx_strand_id
1 'polypeptide(L)'
;MNKVVAIVLLLIGAQVNLSALVPAAAGQAPPPWWTGGGILWPFFTDTHGLLPAGSSLRETFTPLLGIAAATCFLLAAAALIGWLVPAQWFPWLVVAGAVASVGLQVIWISGWAIVPLLVDAVLLWAVLGMHATVTMLRA
;
A
#
# COMPACT_ATOMS: atom_id res chain seq x y z
N MET A 1 -16.40 8.72 4.70
CA MET A 1 -15.97 7.65 3.77
C MET A 1 -16.98 6.51 3.89
N ASN A 2 -17.48 5.94 2.80
CA ASN A 2 -18.41 4.80 2.85
C ASN A 2 -17.66 3.46 2.73
N LYS A 3 -18.32 2.33 3.04
CA LYS A 3 -17.75 0.98 3.00
C LYS A 3 -16.98 0.69 1.71
N VAL A 4 -17.62 0.97 0.56
CA VAL A 4 -17.08 0.60 -0.76
C VAL A 4 -15.79 1.36 -1.04
N VAL A 5 -15.78 2.68 -0.80
CA VAL A 5 -14.59 3.51 -0.98
C VAL A 5 -13.45 3.03 -0.09
N ALA A 6 -13.73 2.69 1.17
CA ALA A 6 -12.71 2.19 2.09
C ALA A 6 -12.12 0.85 1.60
N ILE A 7 -12.94 -0.09 1.15
CA ILE A 7 -12.47 -1.37 0.59
C ILE A 7 -11.61 -1.12 -0.65
N VAL A 8 -12.08 -0.28 -1.58
CA VAL A 8 -11.34 0.02 -2.81
C VAL A 8 -9.97 0.61 -2.48
N LEU A 9 -9.89 1.57 -1.56
CA LEU A 9 -8.62 2.16 -1.13
C LEU A 9 -7.68 1.13 -0.51
N LEU A 10 -8.20 0.23 0.34
CA LEU A 10 -7.40 -0.85 0.94
C LEU A 10 -6.87 -1.84 -0.11
N LEU A 11 -7.68 -2.18 -1.11
CA LEU A 11 -7.27 -3.08 -2.19
C LEU A 11 -6.25 -2.42 -3.11
N ILE A 12 -6.41 -1.14 -3.44
CA ILE A 12 -5.42 -0.35 -4.18
C ILE A 12 -4.10 -0.31 -3.38
N GLY A 13 -4.17 0.03 -2.08
CA GLY A 13 -3.00 0.04 -1.21
C GLY A 13 -2.28 -1.32 -1.20
N ALA A 14 -3.02 -2.42 -1.07
CA ALA A 14 -2.45 -3.76 -1.08
C ALA A 14 -1.77 -4.10 -2.42
N GLN A 15 -2.46 -3.87 -3.54
CA GLN A 15 -1.96 -4.22 -4.86
C GLN A 15 -0.74 -3.36 -5.24
N VAL A 16 -0.77 -2.05 -4.94
CA VAL A 16 0.38 -1.17 -5.18
C VAL A 16 1.60 -1.62 -4.37
N ASN A 17 1.44 -1.97 -3.09
CA ASN A 17 2.57 -2.45 -2.29
C ASN A 17 3.11 -3.82 -2.75
N LEU A 18 2.25 -4.72 -3.25
CA LEU A 18 2.69 -6.02 -3.80
C LEU A 18 3.48 -5.88 -5.09
N SER A 19 3.28 -4.81 -5.87
CA SER A 19 4.05 -4.59 -7.10
C SER A 19 5.56 -4.39 -6.83
N ALA A 20 5.96 -4.10 -5.58
CA ALA A 20 7.35 -4.06 -5.16
C ALA A 20 8.07 -5.42 -5.26
N LEU A 21 7.32 -6.52 -5.26
CA LEU A 21 7.86 -7.88 -5.41
C LEU A 21 8.34 -8.16 -6.83
N VAL A 22 7.81 -7.44 -7.80
CA VAL A 22 8.15 -7.60 -9.23
C VAL A 22 8.40 -6.22 -9.82
N PRO A 23 9.52 -5.55 -9.47
CA PRO A 23 9.81 -4.24 -10.03
C PRO A 23 9.98 -4.34 -11.57
N ALA A 24 9.49 -3.33 -12.30
CA ALA A 24 9.65 -3.26 -13.74
C ALA A 24 11.15 -3.13 -14.10
N ALA A 25 11.58 -3.84 -15.14
CA ALA A 25 12.97 -3.84 -15.57
C ALA A 25 13.41 -2.47 -16.11
N ALA A 26 14.69 -2.16 -15.94
CA ALA A 26 15.26 -0.88 -16.36
C ALA A 26 15.05 -0.67 -17.86
N GLY A 27 14.59 0.52 -18.23
CA GLY A 27 14.30 0.88 -19.62
C GLY A 27 13.01 0.29 -20.20
N GLN A 28 12.22 -0.48 -19.42
CA GLN A 28 10.85 -0.76 -19.83
C GLN A 28 9.99 0.49 -19.69
N ALA A 29 9.27 0.84 -20.75
CA ALA A 29 8.27 1.89 -20.68
C ALA A 29 7.23 1.51 -19.60
N PRO A 30 6.80 2.47 -18.74
CA PRO A 30 5.70 2.22 -17.83
C PRO A 30 4.51 1.67 -18.64
N PRO A 31 3.79 0.66 -18.13
CA PRO A 31 2.61 0.15 -18.82
C PRO A 31 1.66 1.34 -19.09
N PRO A 32 0.89 1.35 -20.19
CA PRO A 32 0.02 2.48 -20.49
C PRO A 32 -0.89 2.78 -19.29
N TRP A 33 -1.15 4.07 -19.01
CA TRP A 33 -1.89 4.47 -17.80
C TRP A 33 -3.31 3.88 -17.71
N TRP A 34 -3.93 3.54 -18.84
CA TRP A 34 -5.22 2.84 -18.87
C TRP A 34 -5.12 1.33 -18.64
N THR A 35 -3.91 0.75 -18.71
CA THR A 35 -3.66 -0.60 -18.22
C THR A 35 -3.42 -0.51 -16.72
N GLY A 36 -3.97 -1.45 -15.95
CA GLY A 36 -3.77 -1.46 -14.49
C GLY A 36 -2.30 -1.37 -14.06
N GLY A 37 -1.37 -1.82 -14.90
CA GLY A 37 0.08 -1.67 -14.68
C GLY A 37 0.61 -0.23 -14.74
N GLY A 38 -0.05 0.71 -15.42
CA GLY A 38 0.47 2.07 -15.58
C GLY A 38 0.19 2.98 -14.39
N ILE A 39 -0.96 2.79 -13.73
CA ILE A 39 -1.35 3.54 -12.53
C ILE A 39 -0.84 2.87 -11.25
N LEU A 40 -0.72 1.54 -11.28
CA LEU A 40 -0.58 0.76 -10.04
C LEU A 40 0.79 0.09 -9.87
N TRP A 41 1.79 0.44 -10.68
CA TRP A 41 3.12 -0.16 -10.66
C TRP A 41 4.23 0.90 -10.47
N PRO A 42 4.44 1.41 -9.23
CA PRO A 42 5.36 2.52 -8.98
C PRO A 42 6.84 2.12 -8.90
N PHE A 43 7.18 0.83 -9.01
CA PHE A 43 8.54 0.32 -8.79
C PHE A 43 9.24 -0.05 -10.11
N PHE A 44 10.35 0.62 -10.40
CA PHE A 44 11.21 0.38 -11.56
C PHE A 44 12.66 0.18 -11.10
N THR A 45 13.37 -0.80 -11.63
CA THR A 45 14.71 -1.18 -11.11
C THR A 45 15.77 -0.06 -11.21
N ASP A 46 15.54 0.92 -12.08
CA ASP A 46 16.32 2.15 -12.28
C ASP A 46 15.91 3.30 -11.34
N THR A 47 14.89 3.13 -10.51
CA THR A 47 14.51 4.11 -9.49
C THR A 47 15.64 4.31 -8.48
N HIS A 48 16.08 5.56 -8.36
CA HIS A 48 16.98 6.02 -7.30
C HIS A 48 16.28 5.89 -5.95
N GLY A 49 16.77 4.97 -5.11
CA GLY A 49 16.31 4.81 -3.74
C GLY A 49 17.30 5.39 -2.73
N LEU A 50 16.90 5.44 -1.46
CA LEU A 50 17.85 5.71 -0.37
C LEU A 50 18.89 4.60 -0.21
N LEU A 51 18.52 3.37 -0.57
CA LEU A 51 19.42 2.22 -0.55
C LEU A 51 19.97 1.95 -1.97
N PRO A 52 21.28 1.69 -2.12
CA PRO A 52 21.87 1.34 -3.40
C PRO A 52 21.15 0.15 -4.05
N ALA A 53 20.96 0.21 -5.37
CA ALA A 53 20.52 -0.96 -6.13
C ALA A 53 21.55 -2.08 -5.99
N GLY A 54 21.09 -3.33 -5.84
CA GLY A 54 21.96 -4.49 -5.59
C GLY A 54 22.50 -4.61 -4.16
N SER A 55 22.01 -3.78 -3.22
CA SER A 55 22.31 -3.98 -1.79
C SER A 55 21.41 -5.07 -1.19
N SER A 56 22.01 -5.99 -0.43
CA SER A 56 21.28 -7.06 0.27
C SER A 56 20.19 -6.53 1.21
N LEU A 57 20.38 -5.33 1.77
CA LEU A 57 19.38 -4.64 2.58
C LEU A 57 18.13 -4.28 1.78
N ARG A 58 18.27 -3.65 0.60
CA ARG A 58 17.11 -3.31 -0.25
C ARG A 58 16.37 -4.56 -0.69
N GLU A 59 17.10 -5.60 -1.08
CA GLU A 59 16.52 -6.88 -1.53
C GLU A 59 15.79 -7.63 -0.41
N THR A 60 16.21 -7.46 0.84
CA THR A 60 15.56 -8.07 2.00
C THR A 60 14.34 -7.27 2.47
N PHE A 61 14.47 -5.95 2.60
CA PHE A 61 13.42 -5.10 3.17
C PHE A 61 12.27 -4.83 2.19
N THR A 62 12.54 -4.73 0.88
CA THR A 62 11.50 -4.48 -0.13
C THR A 62 10.36 -5.52 -0.07
N PRO A 63 10.62 -6.84 -0.14
CA PRO A 63 9.57 -7.84 -0.07
C PRO A 63 8.93 -7.91 1.32
N LEU A 64 9.70 -7.75 2.39
CA LEU A 64 9.17 -7.74 3.76
C LEU A 64 8.14 -6.62 3.96
N LEU A 65 8.50 -5.38 3.59
CA LEU A 65 7.61 -4.23 3.75
C LEU A 65 6.42 -4.30 2.80
N GLY A 66 6.63 -4.71 1.54
CA GLY A 66 5.55 -4.89 0.56
C GLY A 66 4.51 -5.92 1.00
N ILE A 67 4.96 -7.10 1.45
CA ILE A 67 4.09 -8.17 1.94
C ILE A 67 3.41 -7.74 3.24
N ALA A 68 4.14 -7.14 4.18
CA ALA A 68 3.57 -6.69 5.45
C ALA A 68 2.47 -5.63 5.23
N ALA A 69 2.74 -4.61 4.39
CA ALA A 69 1.77 -3.58 4.05
C ALA A 69 0.52 -4.18 3.40
N ALA A 70 0.71 -5.02 2.37
CA ALA A 70 -0.40 -5.63 1.66
C ALA A 70 -1.23 -6.57 2.53
N THR A 71 -0.59 -7.38 3.37
CA THR A 71 -1.27 -8.27 4.30
C THR A 71 -2.11 -7.47 5.29
N CYS A 72 -1.57 -6.38 5.85
CA CYS A 72 -2.30 -5.51 6.76
C CYS A 72 -3.54 -4.88 6.09
N PHE A 73 -3.40 -4.37 4.86
CA PHE A 73 -4.53 -3.79 4.14
C PHE A 73 -5.59 -4.82 3.73
N LEU A 74 -5.18 -6.02 3.31
CA LEU A 74 -6.11 -7.11 3.02
C LEU A 74 -6.86 -7.58 4.27
N LEU A 75 -6.17 -7.69 5.42
CA LEU A 75 -6.81 -8.03 6.69
C LEU A 75 -7.74 -6.90 7.18
N ALA A 76 -7.40 -5.63 6.95
CA ALA A 76 -8.30 -4.52 7.23
C ALA A 76 -9.55 -4.57 6.34
N ALA A 77 -9.40 -4.91 5.05
CA ALA A 77 -10.54 -5.10 4.15
C ALA A 77 -11.40 -6.29 4.60
N ALA A 78 -10.78 -7.41 5.02
CA ALA A 78 -11.43 -8.57 5.59
C ALA A 78 -12.22 -8.21 6.87
N ALA A 79 -11.62 -7.43 7.77
CA ALA A 79 -12.28 -6.90 8.95
C ALA A 79 -13.50 -6.04 8.58
N LEU A 80 -13.41 -5.24 7.52
CA LEU A 80 -14.51 -4.37 7.08
C LEU A 80 -15.67 -5.14 6.43
N ILE A 81 -15.40 -6.23 5.71
CA ILE A 81 -16.47 -7.11 5.17
C ILE A 81 -17.05 -8.07 6.21
N GLY A 82 -16.37 -8.25 7.35
CA GLY A 82 -16.80 -9.13 8.43
C GLY A 82 -16.30 -10.56 8.31
N TRP A 83 -15.18 -10.73 7.61
CA TRP A 83 -14.59 -12.03 7.35
C TRP A 83 -13.36 -12.26 8.22
N LEU A 84 -13.44 -13.23 9.14
CA LEU A 84 -12.38 -13.81 9.98
C LEU A 84 -11.63 -12.85 10.94
N VAL A 85 -11.49 -11.57 10.59
CA VAL A 85 -10.68 -10.58 11.30
C VAL A 85 -11.57 -9.73 12.23
N PRO A 86 -11.19 -9.58 13.52
CA PRO A 86 -11.94 -8.75 14.47
C PRO A 86 -12.02 -7.28 14.05
N ALA A 87 -13.20 -6.67 14.20
CA ALA A 87 -13.42 -5.26 13.83
C ALA A 87 -12.50 -4.28 14.59
N GLN A 88 -12.15 -4.58 15.84
CA GLN A 88 -11.26 -3.76 16.67
C GLN A 88 -9.82 -3.70 16.15
N TRP A 89 -9.41 -4.61 15.27
CA TRP A 89 -8.07 -4.60 14.68
C TRP A 89 -7.96 -3.64 13.51
N PHE A 90 -9.09 -3.19 12.94
CA PHE A 90 -9.11 -2.36 11.74
C PHE A 90 -8.22 -1.11 11.84
N PRO A 91 -8.29 -0.28 12.90
CA PRO A 91 -7.41 0.89 13.03
C PRO A 91 -5.93 0.51 13.01
N TRP A 92 -5.57 -0.52 13.76
CA TRP A 92 -4.19 -0.98 13.90
C TRP A 92 -3.65 -1.58 12.61
N LEU A 93 -4.46 -2.33 11.88
CA LEU A 93 -4.11 -2.89 10.57
C LEU A 93 -3.87 -1.80 9.54
N VAL A 94 -4.73 -0.77 9.50
CA VAL A 94 -4.54 0.38 8.61
C VAL A 94 -3.26 1.12 8.94
N VAL A 95 -3.02 1.41 10.22
CA VAL A 95 -1.82 2.15 10.65
C VAL A 95 -0.55 1.34 10.38
N ALA A 96 -0.52 0.05 10.75
CA ALA A 96 0.63 -0.81 10.50
C ALA A 96 0.92 -0.97 9.00
N GLY A 97 -0.13 -1.14 8.19
CA GLY A 97 -0.02 -1.21 6.74
C GLY A 97 0.56 0.06 6.14
N ALA A 98 0.05 1.23 6.55
CA ALA A 98 0.54 2.53 6.09
C ALA A 98 1.99 2.79 6.52
N VAL A 99 2.38 2.44 7.75
CA VAL A 99 3.78 2.58 8.21
C VAL A 99 4.72 1.72 7.37
N ALA A 100 4.36 0.47 7.11
CA ALA A 100 5.14 -0.41 6.24
C ALA A 100 5.21 0.12 4.80
N SER A 101 4.09 0.63 4.27
CA SER A 101 4.03 1.21 2.93
C SER A 101 4.88 2.47 2.80
N VAL A 102 4.78 3.41 3.75
CA VAL A 102 5.63 4.61 3.80
C VAL A 102 7.11 4.22 3.86
N GLY A 103 7.47 3.25 4.71
CA GLY A 103 8.84 2.74 4.79
C GLY A 103 9.34 2.21 3.43
N LEU A 104 8.49 1.49 2.70
CA LEU A 104 8.79 1.00 1.35
C LEU A 104 8.98 2.15 0.35
N GLN A 105 8.12 3.17 0.36
CA GLN A 105 8.24 4.34 -0.52
C GLN A 105 9.45 5.20 -0.17
N VAL A 106 9.87 5.24 1.09
CA VAL A 106 11.10 5.91 1.51
C VAL A 106 12.33 5.18 0.96
N ILE A 107 12.33 3.85 0.96
CA ILE A 107 13.41 3.05 0.34
C ILE A 107 13.43 3.27 -1.18
N TRP A 108 12.26 3.34 -1.82
CA TRP A 108 12.08 3.53 -3.25
C TRP A 108 11.54 4.93 -3.56
N ILE A 109 12.42 5.94 -3.59
CA ILE A 109 12.05 7.30 -3.96
C ILE A 109 11.74 7.36 -5.46
N SER A 110 10.51 7.00 -5.82
CA SER A 110 10.00 7.02 -7.19
C SER A 110 9.02 8.18 -7.37
N GLY A 111 8.95 8.75 -8.57
CA GLY A 111 7.95 9.78 -8.89
C GLY A 111 6.50 9.28 -8.71
N TRP A 112 6.29 7.96 -8.82
CA TRP A 112 4.99 7.31 -8.63
C TRP A 112 4.70 6.93 -7.18
N ALA A 113 5.63 7.15 -6.24
CA ALA A 113 5.41 6.95 -4.80
C ALA A 113 4.25 7.83 -4.27
N ILE A 114 3.87 8.88 -4.99
CA ILE A 114 2.76 9.74 -4.60
C ILE A 114 1.42 8.99 -4.49
N VAL A 115 1.17 7.99 -5.34
CA VAL A 115 -0.09 7.23 -5.33
C VAL A 115 -0.27 6.43 -4.04
N PRO A 116 0.66 5.52 -3.64
CA PRO A 116 0.55 4.82 -2.37
C PRO A 116 0.52 5.77 -1.17
N LEU A 117 1.33 6.85 -1.19
CA LEU A 117 1.32 7.84 -0.10
C LEU A 117 -0.01 8.57 0.04
N LEU A 118 -0.69 8.89 -1.06
CA LEU A 118 -2.03 9.50 -1.03
C LEU A 118 -3.07 8.51 -0.48
N VAL A 119 -3.00 7.24 -0.88
CA VAL A 119 -3.88 6.19 -0.33
C VAL A 119 -3.66 6.06 1.17
N ASP A 120 -2.41 5.99 1.62
CA ASP A 120 -2.05 5.94 3.04
C ASP A 120 -2.56 7.18 3.79
N ALA A 121 -2.37 8.38 3.24
CA ALA A 121 -2.82 9.62 3.86
C ALA A 121 -4.34 9.64 4.05
N VAL A 122 -5.11 9.20 3.04
CA VAL A 122 -6.57 9.12 3.14
C VAL A 122 -7.01 8.08 4.17
N LEU A 123 -6.38 6.91 4.18
CA LEU A 123 -6.69 5.83 5.13
C LEU A 123 -6.33 6.22 6.58
N LEU A 124 -5.16 6.82 6.79
CA LEU A 124 -4.71 7.34 8.08
C LEU A 124 -5.60 8.49 8.55
N TRP A 125 -5.97 9.42 7.67
CA TRP A 125 -6.92 10.47 8.00
C TRP A 125 -8.27 9.90 8.42
N ALA A 126 -8.75 8.87 7.74
CA ALA A 126 -9.98 8.20 8.12
C ALA A 126 -9.90 7.59 9.52
N VAL A 127 -8.83 6.88 9.84
CA VAL A 127 -8.70 6.17 11.11
C VAL A 127 -8.32 7.09 12.27
N LEU A 128 -7.39 8.02 12.07
CA LEU A 128 -6.83 8.87 13.13
C LEU A 128 -7.53 10.22 13.23
N GLY A 129 -7.88 10.83 12.09
CA GLY A 129 -8.58 12.12 12.06
C GLY A 129 -10.08 11.96 12.32
N MET A 130 -10.74 11.13 11.52
CA MET A 130 -12.20 10.91 11.62
C MET A 130 -12.58 9.79 12.61
N HIS A 131 -11.62 9.09 13.21
CA HIS A 131 -11.88 7.98 14.12
C HIS A 131 -12.79 6.89 13.50
N ALA A 132 -12.63 6.65 12.20
CA ALA A 132 -13.47 5.73 11.45
C ALA A 132 -13.32 4.30 12.00
N THR A 133 -14.46 3.72 12.40
CA THR A 133 -14.56 2.33 12.83
C THR A 133 -15.27 1.49 11.78
N VAL A 134 -15.13 0.17 11.87
CA VAL A 134 -15.86 -0.78 11.01
C VAL A 134 -17.38 -0.57 11.13
N THR A 135 -17.89 -0.27 12.33
CA THR A 135 -19.32 -0.01 12.55
C THR A 135 -19.77 1.25 11.80
N MET A 136 -19.00 2.33 11.88
CA MET A 136 -19.30 3.59 11.18
C MET A 136 -19.27 3.42 9.67
N LEU A 137 -18.30 2.67 9.14
CA LEU A 137 -18.13 2.49 7.70
C LEU A 137 -19.17 1.55 7.08
N ARG A 138 -19.79 0.67 7.87
CA ARG A 138 -20.83 -0.28 7.44
C ARG A 138 -22.26 0.27 7.52
N ALA A 139 -22.48 1.30 8.32
CA ALA A 139 -23.77 1.99 8.43
C ALA A 139 -24.10 2.72 7.12
#